data_AF-A0A5K3F9W1-F1
#
_entry.id   AF-A0A5K3F9W1-F1
#
_cell.length_a   1.000
_cell.length_b   1.000
_cell.length_c   1.000
_cell.angle_alpha   90.00
_cell.angle_beta   90.00
_cell.angle_gamma   90.00
#
_symmetry.space_group_name_H-M   'P 1'
#
loop_
_entity.id
_entity.type
_entity.pdbx_description
1 polymer ?
#
loop_
_entity_poly.entity_id
_entity_poly.type
_entity_poly.pdbx_seq_one_letter_code
_entity_poly.pdbx_strand_id
1 'polypeptide(L)'
;MTSGVITEQMIQDAAILEVCQTPFNGDKLDSSAVKELTLEFKNICKIMSFCRLKNLTHLRLNNNCIKVMEGFEDLHNLEVLDLSFNKICKIEGIANLFNLKSLILSHNSINKVGNVLNHLKNLEILFLNENKLNDLTEIINLRNCYSLRSLKLCSNPLCSQEDYHYFILLFLPDLLYLDDKSCEAYDGDMTCGKYKIELRKLLEQEKLEAEKRASEYAKRDQQENDNAAFVKGLNESSLFLNSSLNRFDLAISHLPGVVEAFDEYPFLSTKEKV
;
A
#
# COMPACT_ATOMS: atom_id res chain seq x y z
N MET A 1 35.26 1.92 18.77
CA MET A 1 34.43 1.00 17.96
C MET A 1 33.00 1.48 18.04
N THR A 2 32.67 2.56 17.34
CA THR A 2 31.31 3.09 17.29
C THR A 2 30.45 2.11 16.51
N SER A 3 29.40 1.63 17.14
CA SER A 3 28.42 0.69 16.60
C SER A 3 27.93 1.17 15.24
N GLY A 4 27.73 0.23 14.30
CA GLY A 4 27.16 0.46 12.97
C GLY A 4 25.69 0.88 13.03
N VAL A 5 25.45 2.04 13.63
CA VAL A 5 24.16 2.69 13.81
C VAL A 5 24.23 4.02 13.08
N ILE A 6 23.15 4.38 12.39
CA ILE A 6 23.05 5.69 11.73
C ILE A 6 23.09 6.78 12.81
N THR A 7 24.11 7.63 12.78
CA THR A 7 24.23 8.79 13.69
C THR A 7 23.75 10.07 13.00
N GLU A 8 23.36 11.08 13.78
CA GLU A 8 22.97 12.38 13.21
C GLU A 8 24.10 13.01 12.39
N GLN A 9 25.35 12.82 12.80
CA GLN A 9 26.51 13.29 12.04
C GLN A 9 26.63 12.61 10.67
N MET A 10 26.38 11.30 10.60
CA MET A 10 26.35 10.60 9.31
C MET A 10 25.25 11.14 8.40
N ILE A 11 24.08 11.49 8.96
CA ILE A 11 22.98 12.08 8.20
C ILE A 11 23.38 13.49 7.71
N GLN A 12 24.02 14.30 8.56
CA GLN A 12 24.49 15.63 8.18
C GLN A 12 25.51 15.60 7.05
N ASP A 13 26.48 14.68 7.13
CA ASP A 13 27.55 14.58 6.12
C ASP A 13 27.04 14.04 4.77
N ALA A 14 25.94 13.28 4.78
CA ALA A 14 25.42 12.55 3.62
C ALA A 14 24.14 13.13 3.02
N ALA A 15 23.49 14.08 3.70
CA ALA A 15 22.27 14.71 3.24
C ALA A 15 22.58 15.72 2.14
N ILE A 16 21.91 15.56 0.99
CA ILE A 16 21.93 16.55 -0.07
C ILE A 16 20.71 17.44 0.12
N LEU A 17 20.95 18.71 0.43
CA LEU A 17 19.92 19.74 0.45
C LEU A 17 19.70 20.28 -0.97
N GLU A 18 18.44 20.57 -1.30
CA GLU A 18 18.09 21.17 -2.59
C GLU A 18 18.59 22.63 -2.73
N VAL A 19 19.23 23.19 -1.70
CA VAL A 19 19.85 24.51 -1.74
C VAL A 19 21.37 24.38 -1.89
N CYS A 20 21.78 24.33 -3.16
CA CYS A 20 23.12 24.63 -3.68
C CYS A 20 24.29 23.71 -3.28
N GLN A 21 25.13 23.46 -4.29
CA GLN A 21 26.45 22.84 -4.25
C GLN A 21 27.45 23.60 -3.37
N THR A 22 27.20 23.71 -2.06
CA THR A 22 28.18 24.23 -1.10
C THR A 22 28.34 23.24 0.04
N PRO A 23 29.60 22.90 0.41
CA PRO A 23 29.85 22.09 1.59
C PRO A 23 29.25 22.78 2.81
N PHE A 24 28.49 22.01 3.59
CA PHE A 24 27.78 22.47 4.77
C PHE A 24 28.73 23.21 5.71
N ASN A 25 28.42 24.48 6.00
CA ASN A 25 29.15 25.29 6.97
C ASN A 25 28.29 25.41 8.23
N GLY A 26 28.58 24.58 9.24
CA GLY A 26 28.48 24.95 10.65
C GLY A 26 27.16 24.81 11.40
N ASP A 27 25.98 25.04 10.81
CA ASP A 27 24.74 25.13 11.61
C ASP A 27 23.67 24.10 11.23
N LYS A 28 23.35 23.23 12.21
CA LYS A 28 22.17 22.35 12.37
C LYS A 28 21.32 22.13 11.10
N LEU A 29 21.52 20.98 10.45
CA LEU A 29 20.73 20.50 9.30
C LEU A 29 19.23 20.65 9.55
N ASP A 30 18.57 21.46 8.71
CA ASP A 30 17.11 21.50 8.67
C ASP A 30 16.62 20.21 8.03
N SER A 31 16.20 19.26 8.89
CA SER A 31 15.81 17.91 8.49
C SER A 31 14.59 17.90 7.55
N SER A 32 13.88 19.02 7.45
CA SER A 32 12.76 19.21 6.52
C SER A 32 13.19 19.51 5.08
N ALA A 33 14.43 19.95 4.85
CA ALA A 33 14.93 20.32 3.52
C ALA A 33 15.67 19.19 2.79
N VAL A 34 15.94 18.07 3.46
CA VAL A 34 16.69 16.94 2.91
C VAL A 34 15.77 16.13 1.98
N LYS A 35 16.13 16.07 0.70
CA LYS A 35 15.41 15.26 -0.30
C LYS A 35 16.14 13.98 -0.66
N GLU A 36 17.47 13.99 -0.65
CA GLU A 36 18.28 12.80 -0.94
C GLU A 36 19.26 12.53 0.20
N LEU A 37 19.39 11.25 0.56
CA LEU A 37 20.34 10.78 1.57
C LEU A 37 21.08 9.55 1.04
N THR A 38 22.40 9.63 1.02
CA THR A 38 23.27 8.57 0.46
C THR A 38 24.30 8.11 1.48
N LEU A 39 24.07 6.96 2.11
CA LEU A 39 24.93 6.40 3.16
C LEU A 39 25.56 5.08 2.70
N GLU A 40 26.47 5.17 1.74
CA GLU A 40 27.15 4.00 1.17
C GLU A 40 28.42 3.65 1.95
N PHE A 41 28.73 2.36 2.07
CA PHE A 41 29.97 1.85 2.66
C PHE A 41 30.23 2.34 4.11
N LYS A 42 29.17 2.47 4.92
CA LYS A 42 29.25 2.94 6.32
C LYS A 42 29.21 1.83 7.35
N ASN A 43 29.19 0.56 6.93
CA ASN A 43 29.06 -0.61 7.80
C ASN A 43 27.85 -0.52 8.75
N ILE A 44 26.75 0.07 8.26
CA ILE A 44 25.52 0.22 9.04
C ILE A 44 24.89 -1.16 9.21
N CYS A 45 24.67 -1.58 10.45
CA CYS A 45 24.01 -2.82 10.80
C CYS A 45 22.56 -2.59 11.25
N LYS A 46 22.28 -1.41 11.82
CA LYS A 46 20.97 -1.05 12.35
C LYS A 46 20.54 0.33 11.86
N ILE A 47 19.34 0.37 11.28
CA ILE A 47 18.66 1.61 10.90
C ILE A 47 17.98 2.16 12.15
N MET A 48 18.17 3.44 12.43
CA MET A 48 17.32 4.17 13.40
C MET A 48 16.17 4.82 12.63
N SER A 49 15.05 5.08 13.31
CA SER A 49 13.90 5.72 12.66
C SER A 49 14.29 7.06 12.02
N PHE A 50 13.87 7.26 10.77
CA PHE A 50 14.08 8.48 9.99
C PHE A 50 12.99 9.54 10.23
N CYS A 51 12.31 9.51 11.39
CA CYS A 51 11.13 10.33 11.72
C CYS A 51 11.27 11.85 11.47
N ARG A 52 12.51 12.37 11.41
CA ARG A 52 12.82 13.78 11.17
C ARG A 52 12.90 14.16 9.68
N LEU A 53 13.06 13.20 8.77
CA LEU A 53 13.32 13.39 7.34
C LEU A 53 12.04 13.17 6.49
N LYS A 54 10.97 13.92 6.79
CA LYS A 54 9.64 13.70 6.20
C LYS A 54 9.55 13.99 4.69
N ASN A 55 10.47 14.79 4.16
CA ASN A 55 10.52 15.19 2.75
C ASN A 55 11.52 14.38 1.93
N LEU A 56 12.07 13.30 2.49
CA LEU A 56 13.02 12.45 1.81
C LEU A 56 12.33 11.73 0.64
N THR A 57 12.94 11.85 -0.54
CA THR A 57 12.46 11.24 -1.79
C THR A 57 13.39 10.12 -2.26
N HIS A 58 14.70 10.25 -2.02
CA HIS A 58 15.71 9.26 -2.41
C HIS A 58 16.55 8.84 -1.20
N LEU A 59 16.59 7.53 -0.95
CA LEU A 59 17.39 6.95 0.12
C LEU A 59 18.26 5.83 -0.44
N ARG A 60 19.58 6.01 -0.37
CA ARG A 60 20.58 5.01 -0.73
C ARG A 60 21.32 4.54 0.51
N LEU A 61 21.19 3.25 0.81
CA LEU A 61 21.80 2.54 1.94
C LEU A 61 22.58 1.31 1.45
N ASN A 62 23.02 1.33 0.20
CA ASN A 62 23.74 0.23 -0.43
C ASN A 62 25.12 -0.01 0.20
N ASN A 63 25.62 -1.23 0.09
CA ASN A 63 26.92 -1.66 0.63
C ASN A 63 27.04 -1.46 2.15
N ASN A 64 26.06 -1.97 2.90
CA ASN A 64 26.05 -1.96 4.35
C ASN A 64 25.86 -3.38 4.91
N CYS A 65 25.61 -3.50 6.22
CA CYS A 65 25.43 -4.77 6.92
C CYS A 65 24.02 -4.91 7.51
N ILE A 66 23.03 -4.26 6.89
CA ILE A 66 21.65 -4.19 7.37
C ILE A 66 21.01 -5.58 7.25
N LYS A 67 20.42 -6.07 8.33
CA LYS A 67 19.75 -7.39 8.37
C LYS A 67 18.23 -7.30 8.37
N VAL A 68 17.70 -6.22 8.95
CA VAL A 68 16.26 -6.00 9.17
C VAL A 68 15.90 -4.65 8.55
N MET A 69 14.81 -4.64 7.78
CA MET A 69 14.25 -3.43 7.21
C MET A 69 13.32 -2.79 8.24
N GLU A 70 13.80 -1.77 8.95
CA GLU A 70 13.05 -1.04 9.97
C GLU A 70 13.32 0.47 9.85
N GLY A 71 12.42 1.30 10.41
CA GLY A 71 12.63 2.74 10.52
C GLY A 71 12.20 3.60 9.32
N PHE A 72 11.49 3.01 8.34
CA PHE A 72 10.97 3.72 7.16
C PHE A 72 9.51 4.19 7.30
N GLU A 73 8.88 4.02 8.47
CA GLU A 73 7.44 4.21 8.68
C GLU A 73 6.96 5.65 8.41
N ASP A 74 7.82 6.64 8.65
CA ASP A 74 7.51 8.07 8.52
C ASP A 74 7.85 8.65 7.13
N LEU A 75 8.43 7.86 6.23
CA LEU A 75 8.95 8.32 4.93
C LEU A 75 7.89 8.26 3.82
N HIS A 76 6.77 8.96 4.01
CA HIS A 76 5.63 8.91 3.09
C HIS A 76 5.93 9.41 1.66
N ASN A 77 6.94 10.26 1.49
CA ASN A 77 7.32 10.87 0.22
C ASN A 77 8.44 10.12 -0.52
N LEU A 78 8.88 8.97 0.01
CA LEU A 78 10.00 8.24 -0.58
C LEU A 78 9.60 7.65 -1.93
N GLU A 79 10.36 7.97 -2.97
CA GLU A 79 10.18 7.47 -4.33
C GLU A 79 11.21 6.39 -4.69
N VAL A 80 12.44 6.52 -4.19
CA VAL A 80 13.54 5.59 -4.50
C VAL A 80 14.20 5.09 -3.21
N LEU A 81 14.26 3.77 -3.07
CA LEU A 81 14.93 3.09 -1.97
C LEU A 81 15.93 2.07 -2.51
N ASP A 82 17.22 2.32 -2.26
CA ASP A 82 18.30 1.40 -2.57
C ASP A 82 18.88 0.79 -1.29
N LEU A 83 18.72 -0.52 -1.16
CA LEU A 83 19.23 -1.37 -0.08
C LEU A 83 20.08 -2.51 -0.63
N SER A 84 20.66 -2.33 -1.82
CA SER A 84 21.52 -3.34 -2.44
C SER A 84 22.77 -3.65 -1.62
N PHE A 85 23.34 -4.84 -1.78
CA PHE A 85 24.54 -5.28 -1.06
C PHE A 85 24.40 -5.14 0.47
N ASN A 86 23.33 -5.73 1.01
CA ASN A 86 23.07 -5.83 2.44
C ASN A 86 22.87 -7.31 2.84
N LYS A 87 22.40 -7.57 4.06
CA LYS A 87 22.17 -8.92 4.59
C LYS A 87 20.70 -9.13 4.96
N ILE A 88 19.80 -8.51 4.20
CA ILE A 88 18.35 -8.54 4.45
C ILE A 88 17.82 -9.93 4.07
N CYS A 89 17.05 -10.55 4.97
CA CYS A 89 16.45 -11.86 4.74
C CYS A 89 14.96 -11.81 4.36
N LYS A 90 14.29 -10.71 4.66
CA LYS A 90 12.85 -10.55 4.49
C LYS A 90 12.51 -9.09 4.22
N ILE A 91 11.55 -8.87 3.33
CA ILE A 91 11.01 -7.54 3.04
C ILE A 91 9.98 -7.19 4.11
N GLU A 92 10.23 -6.13 4.87
CA GLU A 92 9.33 -5.61 5.91
C GLU A 92 9.57 -4.11 6.16
N GLY A 93 8.73 -3.49 6.98
CA GLY A 93 8.91 -2.09 7.39
C GLY A 93 8.61 -1.03 6.31
N ILE A 94 7.95 -1.40 5.20
CA ILE A 94 7.65 -0.51 4.06
C ILE A 94 6.16 -0.22 3.86
N ALA A 95 5.32 -0.50 4.87
CA ALA A 95 3.86 -0.40 4.80
C ALA A 95 3.35 1.01 4.42
N ASN A 96 4.08 2.06 4.77
CA ASN A 96 3.66 3.45 4.60
C ASN A 96 4.28 4.15 3.37
N LEU A 97 5.05 3.43 2.55
CA LEU A 97 5.79 3.98 1.40
C LEU A 97 4.93 4.02 0.13
N PHE A 98 3.77 4.68 0.17
CA PHE A 98 2.79 4.64 -0.93
C PHE A 98 3.29 5.26 -2.25
N ASN A 99 4.28 6.14 -2.17
CA ASN A 99 4.85 6.85 -3.33
C ASN A 99 6.11 6.18 -3.90
N LEU A 100 6.49 5.00 -3.40
CA LEU A 100 7.70 4.32 -3.84
C LEU A 100 7.55 3.86 -5.30
N LYS A 101 8.45 4.34 -6.15
CA LYS A 101 8.54 4.01 -7.59
C LYS A 101 9.66 3.02 -7.89
N SER A 102 10.76 3.08 -7.14
CA SER A 102 11.91 2.19 -7.35
C SER A 102 12.37 1.57 -6.03
N LEU A 103 12.42 0.24 -6.00
CA LEU A 103 12.94 -0.54 -4.89
C LEU A 103 14.06 -1.46 -5.37
N ILE A 104 15.27 -1.21 -4.87
CA ILE A 104 16.47 -1.96 -5.23
C ILE A 104 16.93 -2.76 -4.01
N LEU A 105 16.84 -4.08 -4.11
CA LEU A 105 17.18 -5.05 -3.06
C LEU A 105 18.17 -6.11 -3.57
N SER A 106 18.94 -5.78 -4.61
CA SER A 106 19.97 -6.63 -5.22
C SER A 106 21.03 -7.09 -4.20
N HIS A 107 21.58 -8.30 -4.35
CA HIS A 107 22.63 -8.83 -3.47
C HIS A 107 22.21 -8.82 -1.98
N ASN A 108 21.12 -9.49 -1.66
CA ASN A 108 20.64 -9.71 -0.31
C ASN A 108 20.44 -11.22 -0.05
N SER A 109 19.73 -11.59 1.01
CA SER A 109 19.41 -12.99 1.34
C SER A 109 17.90 -13.21 1.43
N ILE A 110 17.11 -12.45 0.65
CA ILE A 110 15.65 -12.51 0.67
C ILE A 110 15.19 -13.85 0.09
N ASN A 111 14.39 -14.59 0.85
CA ASN A 111 13.86 -15.89 0.43
C ASN A 111 12.35 -15.89 0.19
N LYS A 112 11.65 -14.82 0.60
CA LYS A 112 10.20 -14.64 0.42
C LYS A 112 9.88 -13.17 0.20
N VAL A 113 8.93 -12.92 -0.70
CA VAL A 113 8.40 -11.58 -0.97
C VAL A 113 7.13 -11.36 -0.14
N GLY A 114 6.25 -12.37 -0.07
CA GLY A 114 4.97 -12.28 0.61
C GLY A 114 4.06 -11.18 0.07
N ASN A 115 3.14 -10.71 0.92
CA ASN A 115 2.11 -9.72 0.54
C ASN A 115 2.53 -8.27 0.86
N VAL A 116 3.76 -8.08 1.33
CA VAL A 116 4.24 -6.78 1.85
C VAL A 116 4.38 -5.73 0.75
N LEU A 117 4.39 -6.13 -0.53
CA LEU A 117 4.46 -5.18 -1.65
C LEU A 117 3.09 -4.82 -2.22
N ASN A 118 2.00 -5.47 -1.79
CA ASN A 118 0.67 -5.33 -2.41
C ASN A 118 0.10 -3.90 -2.35
N HIS A 119 0.53 -3.08 -1.40
CA HIS A 119 0.08 -1.69 -1.26
C HIS A 119 0.90 -0.71 -2.11
N LEU A 120 2.03 -1.12 -2.68
CA LEU A 120 2.94 -0.28 -3.47
C LEU A 120 2.45 -0.14 -4.92
N LYS A 121 1.35 0.58 -5.07
CA LYS A 121 0.65 0.77 -6.34
C LYS A 121 1.45 1.54 -7.41
N ASN A 122 2.39 2.38 -6.97
CA ASN A 122 3.23 3.22 -7.82
C ASN A 122 4.60 2.60 -8.13
N LEU A 123 4.86 1.37 -7.68
CA LEU A 123 6.16 0.72 -7.89
C LEU A 123 6.32 0.34 -9.36
N GLU A 124 7.31 0.95 -10.01
CA GLU A 124 7.63 0.75 -11.43
C GLU A 124 8.84 -0.18 -11.62
N ILE A 125 9.81 -0.11 -10.70
CA ILE A 125 11.09 -0.82 -10.79
C ILE A 125 11.32 -1.62 -9.52
N LEU A 126 11.50 -2.93 -9.65
CA LEU A 126 11.85 -3.83 -8.55
C LEU A 126 13.04 -4.70 -8.92
N PHE A 127 14.17 -4.50 -8.22
CA PHE A 127 15.36 -5.32 -8.39
C PHE A 127 15.57 -6.23 -7.19
N LEU A 128 15.52 -7.54 -7.43
CA LEU A 128 15.68 -8.61 -6.46
C LEU A 128 16.75 -9.62 -6.92
N ASN A 129 17.62 -9.24 -7.87
CA ASN A 129 18.70 -10.10 -8.33
C ASN A 129 19.67 -10.49 -7.20
N GLU A 130 20.30 -11.66 -7.33
CA GLU A 130 21.20 -12.21 -6.30
C GLU A 130 20.57 -12.26 -4.91
N ASN A 131 19.40 -12.92 -4.83
CA ASN A 131 18.73 -13.26 -3.58
C ASN A 131 18.54 -14.78 -3.49
N LYS A 132 17.68 -15.24 -2.57
CA LYS A 132 17.44 -16.66 -2.27
C LYS A 132 16.00 -17.06 -2.56
N LEU A 133 15.34 -16.41 -3.53
CA LEU A 133 13.98 -16.72 -3.94
C LEU A 133 13.96 -18.04 -4.72
N ASN A 134 13.20 -19.02 -4.22
CA ASN A 134 13.15 -20.38 -4.79
C ASN A 134 11.77 -20.76 -5.34
N ASP A 135 10.72 -20.06 -4.93
CA ASP A 135 9.34 -20.41 -5.27
C ASP A 135 8.74 -19.33 -6.18
N LEU A 136 8.17 -19.75 -7.32
CA LEU A 136 7.48 -18.85 -8.26
C LEU A 136 6.18 -18.30 -7.67
N THR A 137 5.55 -19.04 -6.74
CA THR A 137 4.31 -18.59 -6.11
C THR A 137 4.48 -17.28 -5.34
N GLU A 138 5.68 -17.01 -4.83
CA GLU A 138 6.01 -15.75 -4.15
C GLU A 138 5.92 -14.54 -5.09
N ILE A 139 6.07 -14.75 -6.41
CA ILE A 139 5.97 -13.69 -7.41
C ILE A 139 4.52 -13.38 -7.80
N ILE A 140 3.57 -14.30 -7.56
CA ILE A 140 2.16 -14.07 -7.85
C ILE A 140 1.66 -12.80 -7.15
N ASN A 141 2.13 -12.53 -5.93
CA ASN A 141 1.72 -11.34 -5.18
C ASN A 141 2.10 -10.02 -5.86
N LEU A 142 3.16 -10.00 -6.68
CA LEU A 142 3.57 -8.81 -7.42
C LEU A 142 2.54 -8.36 -8.45
N ARG A 143 1.58 -9.20 -8.84
CA ARG A 143 0.50 -8.82 -9.78
C ARG A 143 -0.38 -7.69 -9.26
N ASN A 144 -0.38 -7.45 -7.94
CA ASN A 144 -1.10 -6.33 -7.33
C ASN A 144 -0.37 -4.99 -7.56
N CYS A 145 0.91 -5.03 -7.96
CA CYS A 145 1.71 -3.86 -8.34
C CYS A 145 1.49 -3.57 -9.84
N TYR A 146 0.33 -3.03 -10.19
CA TYR A 146 -0.07 -2.81 -11.59
C TYR A 146 0.80 -1.81 -12.38
N SER A 147 1.61 -1.00 -11.68
CA SER A 147 2.55 -0.06 -12.32
C SER A 147 3.92 -0.68 -12.59
N LEU A 148 4.17 -1.94 -12.21
CA LEU A 148 5.48 -2.57 -12.33
C LEU A 148 5.85 -2.77 -13.80
N ARG A 149 6.94 -2.14 -14.24
CA ARG A 149 7.45 -2.19 -15.62
C ARG A 149 8.74 -2.97 -15.74
N SER A 150 9.60 -2.92 -14.73
CA SER A 150 10.91 -3.57 -14.74
C SER A 150 11.12 -4.45 -13.52
N LEU A 151 11.40 -5.72 -13.76
CA LEU A 151 11.65 -6.71 -12.72
C LEU A 151 12.98 -7.44 -13.01
N LYS A 152 13.87 -7.45 -12.01
CA LYS A 152 15.10 -8.26 -12.05
C LYS A 152 15.07 -9.30 -10.95
N LEU A 153 15.15 -10.56 -11.32
CA LEU A 153 15.23 -11.71 -10.42
C LEU A 153 16.45 -12.60 -10.74
N CYS A 154 17.27 -12.25 -11.73
CA CYS A 154 18.44 -13.03 -12.12
C CYS A 154 19.32 -13.44 -10.92
N SER A 155 19.96 -14.60 -11.03
CA SER A 155 20.76 -15.18 -9.94
C SER A 155 19.96 -15.49 -8.66
N ASN A 156 18.66 -15.79 -8.78
CA ASN A 156 17.88 -16.46 -7.75
C ASN A 156 17.67 -17.95 -8.12
N PRO A 157 17.52 -18.86 -7.13
CA PRO A 157 17.23 -20.27 -7.39
C PRO A 157 16.03 -20.52 -8.34
N LEU A 158 14.97 -19.70 -8.25
CA LEU A 158 13.79 -19.82 -9.13
C LEU A 158 14.10 -19.62 -10.62
N CYS A 159 15.18 -18.90 -10.99
CA CYS A 159 15.53 -18.67 -12.39
C CYS A 159 16.00 -19.95 -13.09
N SER A 160 16.37 -20.98 -12.33
CA SER A 160 16.77 -22.29 -12.87
C SER A 160 15.58 -23.13 -13.32
N GLN A 161 14.35 -22.72 -13.00
CA GLN A 161 13.16 -23.46 -13.38
C GLN A 161 12.79 -23.19 -14.84
N GLU A 162 12.44 -24.24 -15.58
CA GLU A 162 12.14 -24.16 -17.02
C GLU A 162 10.95 -23.24 -17.33
N ASP A 163 9.95 -23.24 -16.44
CA ASP A 163 8.72 -22.45 -16.58
C ASP A 163 8.85 -21.00 -16.09
N TYR A 164 10.01 -20.60 -15.55
CA TYR A 164 10.22 -19.30 -14.90
C TYR A 164 9.74 -18.13 -15.77
N HIS A 165 10.26 -18.00 -16.99
CA HIS A 165 9.92 -16.87 -17.87
C HIS A 165 8.43 -16.84 -18.21
N TYR A 166 7.85 -17.98 -18.55
CA TYR A 166 6.43 -18.09 -18.92
C TYR A 166 5.51 -17.80 -17.74
N PHE A 167 5.87 -18.27 -16.55
CA PHE A 167 5.13 -18.01 -15.33
C PHE A 167 5.09 -16.51 -15.05
N ILE A 168 6.24 -15.83 -15.09
CA ILE A 168 6.32 -14.39 -14.83
C ILE A 168 5.48 -13.61 -15.83
N LEU A 169 5.63 -13.87 -17.13
CA LEU A 169 4.88 -13.17 -18.19
C LEU A 169 3.37 -13.39 -18.09
N LEU A 170 2.93 -14.56 -17.61
CA LEU A 170 1.52 -14.85 -17.44
C LEU A 170 0.90 -14.11 -16.25
N PHE A 171 1.60 -14.06 -15.12
CA PHE A 171 1.10 -13.41 -13.89
C PHE A 171 1.35 -11.90 -13.86
N LEU A 172 2.34 -11.40 -14.64
CA LEU A 172 2.70 -9.98 -14.78
C LEU A 172 2.64 -9.58 -16.27
N PRO A 173 1.45 -9.47 -16.86
CA PRO A 173 1.31 -9.18 -18.29
C PRO A 173 1.74 -7.76 -18.68
N ASP A 174 1.70 -6.81 -17.73
CA ASP A 174 2.04 -5.40 -17.97
C ASP A 174 3.54 -5.10 -17.79
N LEU A 175 4.36 -6.14 -17.58
CA LEU A 175 5.80 -6.05 -17.42
C LEU A 175 6.45 -5.80 -18.79
N LEU A 176 7.34 -4.81 -18.85
CA LEU A 176 8.05 -4.44 -20.09
C LEU A 176 9.44 -5.09 -20.15
N TYR A 177 10.10 -5.21 -18.99
CA TYR A 177 11.45 -5.75 -18.88
C TYR A 177 11.56 -6.80 -17.76
N LEU A 178 12.06 -7.98 -18.11
CA LEU A 178 12.41 -9.07 -17.21
C LEU A 178 13.90 -9.41 -17.38
N ASP A 179 14.68 -9.33 -16.30
CA ASP A 179 16.11 -9.71 -16.30
C ASP A 179 16.92 -9.08 -17.45
N ASP A 180 16.74 -7.77 -17.64
CA ASP A 180 17.36 -6.97 -18.71
C ASP A 180 16.95 -7.33 -20.15
N LYS A 181 15.94 -8.19 -20.30
CA LYS A 181 15.34 -8.54 -21.60
C LYS A 181 13.94 -7.93 -21.71
N SER A 182 13.60 -7.48 -22.91
CA SER A 182 12.25 -7.01 -23.20
C SER A 182 11.28 -8.18 -23.22
N CYS A 183 10.11 -8.00 -22.61
CA CYS A 183 9.03 -8.98 -22.62
C CYS A 183 8.45 -9.19 -24.03
N GLU A 184 8.59 -8.21 -24.94
CA GLU A 184 8.20 -8.34 -26.35
C GLU A 184 9.06 -9.36 -27.12
N ALA A 185 10.25 -9.68 -26.62
CA ALA A 185 11.15 -10.64 -27.26
C ALA A 185 10.75 -12.12 -27.04
N TYR A 186 9.71 -12.37 -26.23
CA TYR A 186 9.20 -13.71 -25.96
C TYR A 186 7.98 -13.99 -26.84
N ASP A 187 8.16 -14.77 -27.91
CA ASP A 187 7.06 -15.18 -28.79
C ASP A 187 5.96 -15.93 -28.00
N GLY A 188 4.72 -15.44 -28.09
CA GLY A 188 3.57 -15.82 -27.25
C GLY A 188 3.01 -17.24 -27.41
N ASP A 189 3.65 -18.09 -28.23
CA ASP A 189 3.13 -19.40 -28.63
C ASP A 189 3.45 -20.55 -27.64
N MET A 190 4.34 -20.34 -26.67
CA MET A 190 4.70 -21.35 -25.66
C MET A 190 4.05 -21.12 -24.29
N THR A 191 2.95 -20.37 -24.20
CA THR A 191 2.21 -20.24 -22.93
C THR A 191 1.67 -21.61 -22.48
N CYS A 192 2.31 -22.19 -21.47
CA CYS A 192 1.93 -23.46 -20.89
C CYS A 192 0.46 -23.42 -20.45
N GLY A 193 -0.41 -24.13 -21.17
CA GLY A 193 -1.87 -24.12 -20.95
C GLY A 193 -2.27 -24.44 -19.50
N LYS A 194 -1.40 -25.15 -18.76
CA LYS A 194 -1.54 -25.43 -17.33
C LYS A 194 -1.66 -24.15 -16.50
N TYR A 195 -0.72 -23.20 -16.63
CA TYR A 195 -0.74 -21.98 -15.84
C TYR A 195 -1.86 -21.04 -16.27
N LYS A 196 -2.26 -21.05 -17.54
CA LYS A 196 -3.42 -20.28 -18.03
C LYS A 196 -4.72 -20.70 -17.35
N ILE A 197 -4.89 -22.01 -17.10
CA ILE A 197 -6.02 -22.53 -16.31
C ILE A 197 -5.90 -22.12 -14.85
N GLU A 198 -4.70 -22.20 -14.28
CA GLU A 198 -4.43 -21.82 -12.89
C GLU A 198 -4.71 -20.34 -12.64
N LEU A 199 -4.23 -19.44 -13.51
CA LEU A 199 -4.53 -18.01 -13.45
C LEU A 199 -6.03 -17.74 -13.53
N ARG A 200 -6.75 -18.41 -14.44
CA ARG A 200 -8.21 -18.27 -14.55
C ARG A 200 -8.93 -18.68 -13.27
N LYS A 201 -8.56 -19.83 -12.69
CA LYS A 201 -9.13 -20.31 -11.42
C LYS A 201 -8.87 -19.33 -10.29
N LEU A 202 -7.66 -18.79 -10.22
CA LEU A 202 -7.26 -17.81 -9.20
C LEU A 202 -8.08 -16.52 -9.35
N LEU A 203 -8.19 -15.96 -10.55
CA LEU A 203 -8.98 -14.75 -10.82
C LEU A 203 -10.48 -14.96 -10.50
N GLU A 204 -11.02 -16.14 -10.77
CA GLU A 204 -12.41 -16.47 -10.46
C GLU A 204 -12.64 -16.57 -8.94
N GLN A 205 -11.71 -17.18 -8.20
CA GLN A 205 -11.74 -17.24 -6.74
C GLN A 205 -11.72 -15.84 -6.12
N GLU A 206 -10.85 -14.96 -6.60
CA GLU A 206 -10.76 -13.59 -6.09
C GLU A 206 -12.01 -12.77 -6.38
N LYS A 207 -12.61 -12.94 -7.56
CA LYS A 207 -13.88 -12.32 -7.90
C LYS A 207 -14.99 -12.78 -6.94
N LEU A 208 -15.08 -14.08 -6.69
CA LEU A 208 -16.06 -14.65 -5.76
C LEU A 208 -15.84 -14.13 -4.32
N GLU A 209 -14.60 -14.01 -3.88
CA GLU A 209 -14.28 -13.42 -2.57
C GLU A 209 -14.64 -11.93 -2.49
N ALA A 210 -14.36 -11.16 -3.55
CA ALA A 210 -14.72 -9.76 -3.63
C ALA A 210 -16.25 -9.55 -3.59
N GLU A 211 -17.01 -10.38 -4.32
CA GLU A 211 -18.48 -10.37 -4.31
C GLU A 211 -19.04 -10.72 -2.93
N LYS A 212 -18.47 -11.72 -2.24
CA LYS A 212 -18.84 -12.06 -0.86
C LYS A 212 -18.59 -10.89 0.10
N ARG A 213 -17.40 -10.28 0.05
CA ARG A 213 -17.06 -9.11 0.88
C ARG A 213 -17.98 -7.92 0.60
N ALA A 214 -18.31 -7.66 -0.67
CA ALA A 214 -19.22 -6.60 -1.05
C ALA A 214 -20.65 -6.86 -0.56
N SER A 215 -21.14 -8.09 -0.64
CA SER A 215 -22.46 -8.47 -0.10
C SER A 215 -22.52 -8.34 1.42
N GLU A 216 -21.46 -8.74 2.12
CA GLU A 216 -21.36 -8.57 3.59
C GLU A 216 -21.35 -7.10 3.98
N TYR A 217 -20.62 -6.25 3.24
CA TYR A 217 -20.61 -4.82 3.46
C TYR A 217 -21.99 -4.19 3.23
N ALA A 218 -22.66 -4.53 2.13
CA ALA A 218 -24.02 -4.04 1.84
C ALA A 218 -25.04 -4.44 2.92
N LYS A 219 -24.93 -5.66 3.46
CA LYS A 219 -25.78 -6.11 4.58
C LYS A 219 -25.54 -5.31 5.85
N ARG A 220 -24.28 -4.98 6.17
CA ARG A 220 -23.96 -4.13 7.34
C ARG A 220 -24.47 -2.72 7.16
N ASP A 221 -24.26 -2.11 5.99
CA ASP A 221 -24.74 -0.77 5.68
C ASP A 221 -26.28 -0.69 5.74
N GLN A 222 -26.97 -1.71 5.20
CA GLN A 222 -28.41 -1.82 5.32
C GLN A 222 -28.86 -1.95 6.79
N GLN A 223 -28.18 -2.76 7.59
CA GLN A 223 -28.48 -2.90 9.02
C GLN A 223 -28.25 -1.60 9.79
N GLU A 224 -27.20 -0.84 9.46
CA GLU A 224 -26.94 0.48 10.07
C GLU A 224 -28.02 1.49 9.68
N ASN A 225 -28.45 1.51 8.42
CA ASN A 225 -29.56 2.34 7.95
C ASN A 225 -30.88 1.96 8.62
N ASP A 226 -31.19 0.66 8.73
CA ASP A 226 -32.39 0.17 9.42
C ASP A 226 -32.38 0.56 10.90
N ASN A 227 -31.21 0.46 11.57
CA ASN A 227 -31.03 0.91 12.95
C ASN A 227 -31.16 2.43 13.10
N ALA A 228 -30.68 3.22 12.13
CA ALA A 228 -30.80 4.68 12.14
C ALA A 228 -32.23 5.15 11.86
N ALA A 229 -32.97 4.44 11.01
CA ALA A 229 -34.38 4.68 10.74
C ALA A 229 -35.30 4.27 11.92
N PHE A 230 -34.82 3.45 12.84
CA PHE A 230 -35.59 2.99 13.99
C PHE A 230 -35.85 4.11 15.01
N VAL A 231 -37.04 4.72 14.96
CA VAL A 231 -37.51 5.65 15.99
C VAL A 231 -38.20 4.87 17.12
N LYS A 232 -37.56 4.86 18.29
CA LYS A 232 -38.07 4.18 19.50
C LYS A 232 -39.40 4.81 19.95
N GLY A 233 -40.47 4.00 20.04
CA GLY A 233 -41.79 4.43 20.54
C GLY A 233 -42.88 4.62 19.48
N LEU A 234 -42.60 4.38 18.18
CA LEU A 234 -43.61 4.45 17.11
C LEU A 234 -44.70 3.35 17.19
N ASN A 235 -44.46 2.26 17.93
CA ASN A 235 -45.37 1.12 18.00
C ASN A 235 -46.28 1.12 19.24
N GLU A 236 -46.17 2.12 20.11
CA GLU A 236 -47.02 2.23 21.28
C GLU A 236 -48.34 2.93 20.92
N SER A 237 -49.45 2.48 21.50
CA SER A 237 -50.79 3.07 21.38
C SER A 237 -50.83 4.56 21.76
N SER A 238 -49.76 5.08 22.38
CA SER A 238 -49.53 6.48 22.69
C SER A 238 -49.46 7.39 21.46
N LEU A 239 -49.21 6.85 20.26
CA LEU A 239 -49.27 7.58 18.98
C LEU A 239 -50.70 8.04 18.65
N PHE A 240 -51.70 7.30 19.10
CA PHE A 240 -53.12 7.54 18.81
C PHE A 240 -53.93 7.97 20.04
N LEU A 241 -53.32 8.00 21.23
CA LEU A 241 -54.03 8.24 22.50
C LEU A 241 -53.72 9.58 23.18
N ASN A 242 -52.84 10.42 22.62
CA ASN A 242 -52.62 11.77 23.14
C ASN A 242 -53.16 12.83 22.16
N SER A 243 -54.36 13.32 22.45
CA SER A 243 -54.94 14.56 21.91
C SER A 243 -54.19 15.83 22.36
N SER A 244 -52.90 15.73 22.69
CA SER A 244 -52.06 16.84 23.15
C SER A 244 -50.79 16.86 22.31
N LEU A 245 -50.90 17.50 21.16
CA LEU A 245 -49.97 17.55 20.04
C LEU A 245 -48.64 18.30 20.26
N ASN A 246 -48.34 18.77 21.47
CA ASN A 246 -47.23 19.73 21.63
C ASN A 246 -45.83 19.14 21.87
N ARG A 247 -45.67 17.80 21.96
CA ARG A 247 -44.36 17.18 22.25
C ARG A 247 -43.78 16.33 21.12
N PHE A 248 -44.57 15.97 20.12
CA PHE A 248 -44.20 15.01 19.08
C PHE A 248 -43.81 15.65 17.75
N ASP A 249 -44.16 16.92 17.52
CA ASP A 249 -43.79 17.66 16.30
C ASP A 249 -42.28 17.74 16.08
N LEU A 250 -41.47 17.72 17.15
CA LEU A 250 -40.00 17.78 17.04
C LEU A 250 -39.36 16.45 16.61
N ALA A 251 -39.98 15.29 16.90
CA ALA A 251 -39.34 14.00 16.62
C ALA A 251 -39.66 13.50 15.19
N ILE A 252 -40.88 13.80 14.71
CA ILE A 252 -41.40 13.31 13.43
C ILE A 252 -40.90 14.17 12.26
N SER A 253 -40.60 15.46 12.49
CA SER A 253 -40.06 16.38 11.48
C SER A 253 -38.66 16.05 10.98
N HIS A 254 -37.91 15.19 11.68
CA HIS A 254 -36.55 14.79 11.33
C HIS A 254 -36.50 13.50 10.49
N LEU A 255 -37.66 12.91 10.18
CA LEU A 255 -37.75 11.73 9.33
C LEU A 255 -37.64 12.13 7.84
N PRO A 256 -36.80 11.45 7.05
CA PRO A 256 -36.70 11.69 5.61
C PRO A 256 -38.06 11.49 4.92
N GLY A 257 -38.47 12.43 4.06
CA GLY A 257 -39.73 12.37 3.30
C GLY A 257 -41.00 12.80 4.04
N VAL A 258 -40.94 12.97 5.37
CA VAL A 258 -42.10 13.43 6.15
C VAL A 258 -42.39 14.91 5.92
N VAL A 259 -41.35 15.73 5.76
CA VAL A 259 -41.50 17.17 5.45
C VAL A 259 -42.21 17.38 4.10
N GLU A 260 -41.88 16.57 3.09
CA GLU A 260 -42.51 16.62 1.76
C GLU A 260 -43.98 16.20 1.80
N ALA A 261 -44.33 15.22 2.65
CA ALA A 261 -45.71 14.77 2.83
C ALA A 261 -46.61 15.83 3.50
N PHE A 262 -46.06 16.70 4.36
CA PHE A 262 -46.81 17.82 4.96
C PHE A 262 -47.16 18.91 3.95
N ASP A 263 -46.33 19.11 2.92
CA ASP A 263 -46.60 20.06 1.84
C ASP A 263 -47.70 19.56 0.88
N GLU A 264 -47.81 18.25 0.66
CA GLU A 264 -48.88 17.65 -0.16
C GLU A 264 -50.24 17.60 0.57
N TYR A 265 -50.25 17.52 1.89
CA TYR A 265 -51.48 17.35 2.69
C TYR A 265 -51.60 18.41 3.82
N PRO A 266 -51.91 19.67 3.47
CA PRO A 266 -51.88 20.82 4.40
C PRO A 266 -52.94 20.79 5.52
N PHE A 267 -53.88 19.84 5.50
CA PHE A 267 -54.90 19.67 6.55
C PHE A 267 -54.38 18.95 7.81
N LEU A 268 -53.15 18.42 7.79
CA LEU A 268 -52.48 17.83 8.95
C LEU A 268 -51.78 18.88 9.84
N SER A 269 -51.91 20.18 9.52
CA SER A 269 -51.37 21.26 10.36
C SER A 269 -52.16 21.39 11.66
N THR A 270 -51.50 21.05 12.77
CA THR A 270 -52.02 21.14 14.14
C THR A 270 -51.92 22.56 14.66
N LYS A 271 -52.60 23.49 13.99
CA LYS A 271 -52.93 24.80 14.54
C LYS A 271 -54.39 24.82 14.96
N GLU A 272 -54.71 24.22 16.12
CA GLU A 272 -55.92 24.61 16.83
C GLU A 272 -55.61 25.70 17.86
N LYS A 273 -56.38 26.78 17.73
CA LYS A 273 -56.32 28.03 18.47
C LYS A 273 -56.86 27.83 19.89
N VAL A 274 -56.10 28.35 20.87
CA VAL A 274 -56.46 28.75 22.25
C VAL A 274 -57.09 27.68 23.13
#